data_AF-A0A9E4S8F7-F1
#
_entry.id   AF-A0A9E4S8F7-F1
#
_cell.length_a   1.000
_cell.length_b   1.000
_cell.length_c   1.000
_cell.angle_alpha   90.00
_cell.angle_beta   90.00
_cell.angle_gamma   90.00
#
_symmetry.space_group_name_H-M   'P 1'
#
loop_
_entity.id
_entity.type
_entity.pdbx_description
1 polymer ?
#
loop_
_entity_poly.entity_id
_entity_poly.type
_entity_poly.pdbx_seq_one_letter_code
_entity_poly.pdbx_strand_id
1 'polypeptide(L)'
;MSDASQEGRKMIAFLATLLLGPRAVALIWWLIQPGRWGDAFGHWIIPVLGILVLPWTTIIYVIVYSLGDGVNGPIDWLFVALGLFADLASYGGSKYSTRRGTEWMSDQAANQDDPTM
;
A
#
# COMPACT_ATOMS: atom_id res chain seq x y z
N MET A 1 -7.19 -11.56 27.96
CA MET A 1 -6.19 -10.47 27.79
C MET A 1 -5.41 -10.61 26.47
N SER A 2 -6.02 -11.11 25.39
CA SER A 2 -5.35 -11.44 24.10
C SER A 2 -5.85 -10.62 22.91
N ASP A 3 -7.02 -9.98 23.01
CA ASP A 3 -7.65 -9.29 21.88
C ASP A 3 -7.00 -7.95 21.55
N ALA A 4 -6.55 -7.19 22.57
CA ALA A 4 -5.89 -5.91 22.36
C ALA A 4 -4.53 -6.03 21.64
N SER A 5 -3.80 -7.14 21.81
CA SER A 5 -2.51 -7.33 21.13
C SER A 5 -2.67 -7.80 19.68
N GLN A 6 -3.77 -8.49 19.34
CA GLN A 6 -4.03 -8.94 17.97
C GLN A 6 -4.55 -7.83 17.07
N GLU A 7 -5.40 -6.96 17.59
CA GLU A 7 -5.82 -5.75 16.88
C GLU A 7 -4.62 -4.81 16.68
N GLY A 8 -3.77 -4.64 17.71
CA GLY A 8 -2.51 -3.92 17.60
C GLY A 8 -1.55 -4.52 16.55
N ARG A 9 -1.36 -5.85 16.54
CA ARG A 9 -0.51 -6.53 15.55
C ARG A 9 -1.07 -6.44 14.13
N LYS A 10 -2.39 -6.48 13.94
CA LYS A 10 -3.03 -6.29 12.63
C LYS A 10 -2.96 -4.83 12.15
N MET A 11 -3.16 -3.86 13.04
CA MET A 11 -2.98 -2.44 12.75
C MET A 11 -1.51 -2.13 12.43
N ILE A 12 -0.57 -2.71 13.19
CA ILE A 12 0.86 -2.59 12.91
C ILE A 12 1.23 -3.29 11.60
N ALA A 13 0.68 -4.45 11.27
CA ALA A 13 0.94 -5.13 9.99
C ALA A 13 0.37 -4.35 8.80
N PHE A 14 -0.82 -3.77 8.95
CA PHE A 14 -1.41 -2.87 7.96
C PHE A 14 -0.57 -1.61 7.79
N LEU A 15 -0.21 -0.94 8.89
CA LEU A 15 0.68 0.22 8.88
C LEU A 15 2.08 -0.15 8.37
N ALA A 16 2.58 -1.35 8.62
CA ALA A 16 3.85 -1.82 8.10
C ALA A 16 3.76 -2.01 6.59
N THR A 17 2.77 -2.71 6.05
CA THR A 17 2.60 -2.81 4.60
C THR A 17 2.34 -1.43 3.95
N LEU A 18 1.63 -0.54 4.65
CA LEU A 18 1.31 0.81 4.22
C LEU A 18 2.51 1.78 4.32
N LEU A 19 3.39 1.64 5.31
CA LEU A 19 4.57 2.50 5.54
C LEU A 19 5.86 1.81 5.06
N LEU A 20 6.22 0.62 5.57
CA LEU A 20 7.40 -0.17 5.13
C LEU A 20 7.32 -0.65 3.68
N GLY A 21 6.16 -0.53 3.03
CA GLY A 21 6.03 -0.75 1.60
C GLY A 21 6.82 0.28 0.75
N PRO A 22 6.41 0.46 -0.52
CA PRO A 22 7.14 1.30 -1.48
C PRO A 22 7.33 2.75 -0.99
N ARG A 23 6.44 3.25 -0.13
CA ARG A 23 6.48 4.62 0.37
C ARG A 23 7.68 4.89 1.27
N ALA A 24 8.02 4.00 2.22
CA ALA A 24 9.23 4.16 3.02
C ALA A 24 10.49 4.04 2.15
N VAL A 25 10.51 3.10 1.20
CA VAL A 25 11.65 2.95 0.29
C VAL A 25 11.86 4.23 -0.52
N ALA A 26 10.79 4.79 -1.09
CA ALA A 26 10.86 6.03 -1.85
C ALA A 26 11.30 7.23 -0.97
N LEU A 27 10.77 7.32 0.25
CA LEU A 27 11.05 8.44 1.16
C LEU A 27 12.48 8.37 1.72
N ILE A 28 12.95 7.18 2.10
CA ILE A 28 14.35 6.94 2.51
C ILE A 28 15.28 7.24 1.33
N TRP A 29 14.96 6.76 0.13
CA TRP A 29 15.79 6.99 -1.04
C TRP A 29 15.90 8.47 -1.39
N TRP A 30 14.77 9.20 -1.34
CA TRP A 30 14.76 10.63 -1.55
C TRP A 30 15.63 11.39 -0.54
N LEU A 31 15.60 10.98 0.74
CA LEU A 31 16.46 11.54 1.79
C LEU A 31 17.95 11.24 1.59
N ILE A 32 18.30 10.06 1.09
CA ILE A 32 19.70 9.67 0.85
C ILE A 32 20.26 10.35 -0.41
N GLN A 33 19.44 10.48 -1.46
CA GLN A 33 19.89 10.96 -2.77
C GLN A 33 18.98 12.04 -3.35
N PRO A 34 18.87 13.22 -2.70
CA PRO A 34 17.96 14.27 -3.15
C PRO A 34 18.34 14.83 -4.54
N GLY A 35 19.62 14.84 -4.90
CA GLY A 35 20.09 15.32 -6.22
C GLY A 35 19.47 14.54 -7.38
N ARG A 36 19.42 13.21 -7.27
CA ARG A 36 18.86 12.34 -8.32
C ARG A 36 17.36 12.57 -8.56
N TRP A 37 16.66 12.91 -7.50
CA TRP A 37 15.24 13.25 -7.55
C TRP A 37 15.02 14.68 -8.04
N GLY A 38 15.97 15.59 -7.76
CA GLY A 38 16.04 16.92 -8.34
C GLY A 38 16.23 16.88 -9.85
N ASP A 39 17.11 16.02 -10.35
CA ASP A 39 17.31 15.84 -11.79
C ASP A 39 16.04 15.27 -12.46
N ALA A 40 15.42 14.27 -11.83
CA ALA A 40 14.22 13.62 -12.37
C ALA A 40 12.98 14.53 -12.41
N PHE A 41 12.74 15.34 -11.37
CA PHE A 41 11.50 16.10 -11.22
C PHE A 41 11.65 17.63 -11.26
N GLY A 42 12.87 18.15 -11.17
CA GLY A 42 13.18 19.58 -11.11
C GLY A 42 12.75 20.29 -9.82
N HIS A 43 11.75 19.78 -9.08
CA HIS A 43 11.21 20.37 -7.85
C HIS A 43 11.01 19.31 -6.77
N TRP A 44 11.27 19.69 -5.51
CA TRP A 44 11.12 18.80 -4.35
C TRP A 44 9.67 18.47 -3.98
N ILE A 45 8.69 19.28 -4.42
CA ILE A 45 7.26 19.08 -4.12
C ILE A 45 6.68 17.91 -4.93
N ILE A 46 7.08 17.78 -6.18
CA ILE A 46 6.60 16.73 -7.10
C ILE A 46 6.84 15.33 -6.53
N PRO A 47 8.04 14.96 -6.06
CA PRO A 47 8.27 13.63 -5.51
C PRO A 47 7.56 13.40 -4.18
N VAL A 48 7.37 14.43 -3.35
CA VAL A 48 6.56 14.30 -2.13
C VAL A 48 5.11 13.96 -2.48
N LEU A 49 4.53 14.63 -3.47
CA LEU A 49 3.18 14.36 -3.94
C LEU A 49 3.08 12.96 -4.59
N GLY A 50 4.10 12.58 -5.37
CA GLY A 50 4.21 11.26 -5.98
C GLY A 50 4.26 10.13 -4.95
N ILE A 51 5.07 10.25 -3.90
CA ILE A 51 5.17 9.24 -2.83
C ILE A 51 3.83 9.05 -2.09
N LEU A 52 3.04 10.13 -1.95
CA LEU A 52 1.75 10.08 -1.26
C LEU A 52 0.63 9.45 -2.10
N VAL A 53 0.60 9.75 -3.41
CA VAL A 53 -0.52 9.34 -4.29
C VAL A 53 -0.18 8.11 -5.13
N LEU A 54 1.04 8.04 -5.66
CA LEU A 54 1.51 7.04 -6.64
C LEU A 54 2.95 6.57 -6.33
N PRO A 55 3.17 5.90 -5.19
CA PRO A 55 4.51 5.56 -4.74
C PRO A 55 5.25 4.60 -5.68
N TRP A 56 4.58 3.62 -6.29
CA TRP A 56 5.24 2.73 -7.26
C TRP A 56 5.63 3.46 -8.53
N THR A 57 4.72 4.27 -9.06
CA THR A 57 4.99 5.09 -10.25
C THR A 57 6.19 6.01 -10.02
N THR A 58 6.28 6.62 -8.84
CA THR A 58 7.36 7.53 -8.50
C THR A 58 8.72 6.83 -8.46
N ILE A 59 8.80 5.64 -7.85
CA ILE A 59 10.03 4.84 -7.82
C ILE A 59 10.45 4.45 -9.24
N ILE A 60 9.52 3.91 -10.03
CA ILE A 60 9.82 3.47 -11.40
C ILE A 60 10.24 4.65 -12.26
N TYR A 61 9.56 5.79 -12.16
CA TYR A 61 9.91 7.00 -12.90
C TYR A 61 11.34 7.44 -12.60
N VAL A 62 11.75 7.50 -11.32
CA VAL A 62 13.12 7.89 -10.94
C VAL A 62 14.15 6.86 -11.40
N ILE A 63 13.81 5.57 -11.39
CA ILE A 63 14.71 4.52 -11.91
C ILE A 63 14.90 4.66 -13.41
N VAL A 64 13.81 4.79 -14.17
CA VAL A 64 13.84 4.91 -15.64
C VAL A 64 14.53 6.19 -16.05
N TYR A 65 14.22 7.31 -15.40
CA TYR A 65 14.91 8.58 -15.61
C TYR A 65 16.42 8.46 -15.36
N SER A 66 16.83 7.74 -14.30
CA SER A 66 18.23 7.58 -13.93
C SER A 66 19.00 6.55 -14.76
N LEU A 67 18.31 5.61 -15.43
CA LEU A 67 18.92 4.59 -16.27
C LEU A 67 19.17 5.06 -17.71
N GLY A 68 18.47 6.11 -18.15
CA GLY A 68 18.65 6.74 -19.47
C GLY A 68 18.93 8.25 -19.35
N ASP A 69 18.88 8.96 -20.48
CA ASP A 69 18.90 10.44 -20.53
C ASP A 69 17.48 11.01 -20.34
N GLY A 70 16.72 10.46 -19.38
CA GLY A 70 15.32 10.79 -19.13
C GLY A 70 14.30 9.83 -19.76
N VAL A 71 13.00 10.16 -19.61
CA VAL A 71 11.86 9.33 -20.06
C VAL A 71 11.48 9.69 -21.49
N ASN A 72 12.27 9.24 -22.46
CA ASN A 72 12.12 9.61 -23.87
C ASN A 72 11.65 8.46 -24.77
N GLY A 73 11.78 7.20 -24.32
CA GLY A 73 11.45 6.02 -25.09
C GLY A 73 10.04 5.48 -24.85
N PRO A 74 9.43 4.78 -25.84
CA PRO A 74 8.14 4.11 -25.66
C PRO A 74 8.19 2.99 -24.60
N ILE A 75 9.36 2.39 -24.38
CA ILE A 75 9.59 1.37 -23.34
C ILE A 75 9.58 2.01 -21.95
N ASP A 76 10.12 3.22 -21.80
CA ASP A 76 10.16 3.97 -20.54
C ASP A 76 8.74 4.26 -20.04
N TRP A 77 7.88 4.72 -20.95
CA TRP A 77 6.47 4.96 -20.69
C TRP A 77 5.70 3.68 -20.37
N LEU A 78 6.08 2.53 -20.94
CA LEU A 78 5.49 1.23 -20.59
C LEU A 78 5.75 0.89 -19.10
N PHE A 79 6.97 1.11 -18.61
CA PHE A 79 7.28 0.88 -17.20
C PHE A 79 6.57 1.87 -16.28
N VAL A 80 6.51 3.15 -16.64
CA VAL A 80 5.75 4.16 -15.88
C VAL A 80 4.26 3.79 -15.80
N ALA A 81 3.66 3.36 -16.92
CA ALA A 81 2.29 2.88 -16.95
C ALA A 81 2.09 1.63 -16.06
N LEU A 82 3.05 0.70 -16.05
CA LEU A 82 3.02 -0.46 -15.16
C LEU A 82 3.04 -0.05 -13.68
N GLY A 83 3.85 0.95 -13.31
CA GLY A 83 3.86 1.53 -11.97
C GLY A 83 2.50 2.11 -11.57
N LEU A 84 1.83 2.79 -12.51
CA LEU A 84 0.49 3.33 -12.29
C LEU A 84 -0.52 2.20 -12.05
N PHE A 85 -0.47 1.13 -12.84
CA PHE A 85 -1.31 -0.06 -12.61
C PHE A 85 -1.04 -0.71 -11.25
N ALA A 86 0.21 -0.78 -10.81
CA ALA A 86 0.57 -1.31 -9.50
C ALA A 86 0.01 -0.44 -8.35
N ASP A 87 0.03 0.88 -8.51
CA ASP A 87 -0.60 1.80 -7.56
C ASP A 87 -2.12 1.57 -7.51
N LEU A 88 -2.80 1.48 -8.65
CA LEU A 88 -4.24 1.16 -8.72
C LEU A 88 -4.59 -0.19 -8.09
N ALA A 89 -3.78 -1.21 -8.36
CA ALA A 89 -3.96 -2.55 -7.78
C ALA A 89 -3.80 -2.52 -6.25
N SER A 90 -2.88 -1.69 -5.74
CA SER A 90 -2.64 -1.52 -4.31
C SER A 90 -3.86 -0.91 -3.59
N TYR A 91 -4.64 -0.06 -4.26
CA TYR A 91 -5.90 0.46 -3.71
C TYR A 91 -7.04 -0.58 -3.70
N GLY A 92 -7.01 -1.58 -4.59
CA GLY A 92 -8.06 -2.60 -4.74
C GLY A 92 -8.02 -3.76 -3.74
N GLY A 93 -6.89 -4.00 -3.07
CA GLY A 93 -6.66 -5.20 -2.23
C GLY A 93 -7.37 -5.26 -0.88
N SER A 94 -8.05 -4.19 -0.45
CA SER A 94 -8.62 -4.09 0.90
C SER A 94 -10.08 -4.53 0.98
N LYS A 95 -10.39 -5.77 0.54
CA LYS A 95 -11.70 -6.41 0.75
C LYS A 95 -11.57 -7.81 1.32
N TYR A 96 -11.12 -7.90 2.57
CA TYR A 96 -11.46 -9.06 3.42
C TYR A 96 -12.62 -8.65 4.33
N SER A 97 -13.84 -8.72 3.78
CA SER A 97 -15.04 -8.72 4.59
C SER A 97 -15.08 -10.02 5.38
N THR A 98 -14.74 -9.91 6.66
CA THR A 98 -14.83 -11.01 7.62
C THR A 98 -16.29 -11.47 7.72
N ARG A 99 -16.63 -12.57 7.04
CA ARG A 99 -17.84 -13.34 7.33
C ARG A 99 -17.60 -14.12 8.63
N ARG A 100 -17.78 -13.45 9.77
CA ARG A 100 -17.85 -14.13 11.07
C ARG A 100 -19.26 -14.68 11.21
N GLY A 101 -19.33 -15.99 11.27
CA GLY A 101 -20.56 -16.77 11.34
C GLY A 101 -21.48 -16.31 12.46
N THR A 102 -22.75 -16.21 12.12
CA THR A 102 -23.91 -16.21 13.00
C THR A 102 -24.22 -17.61 13.55
N GLU A 103 -23.26 -18.54 13.47
CA GLU A 103 -23.41 -19.95 13.85
C GLU A 103 -23.72 -20.10 15.35
N TRP A 104 -23.08 -19.29 16.19
CA TRP A 104 -23.38 -19.22 17.63
C TRP A 104 -24.72 -18.54 17.95
N MET A 105 -25.37 -17.86 16.99
CA MET A 105 -26.73 -17.33 17.16
C MET A 105 -27.78 -18.41 16.91
N SER A 106 -27.54 -19.36 16.00
CA SER A 106 -28.38 -20.56 15.88
C SER A 106 -28.24 -21.48 17.08
N ASP A 107 -27.03 -21.60 17.65
CA ASP A 107 -26.81 -22.43 18.84
C ASP A 107 -27.52 -21.84 20.08
N GLN A 108 -27.53 -20.51 20.22
CA GLN A 108 -28.23 -19.85 21.32
C GLN A 108 -29.75 -19.84 21.12
N ALA A 109 -30.25 -19.69 19.89
CA ALA A 109 -31.68 -19.83 19.61
C ALA A 109 -32.15 -21.27 19.86
N ALA A 110 -31.36 -22.28 19.46
CA ALA A 110 -31.69 -23.69 19.69
C ALA A 110 -31.65 -24.09 21.18
N ASN A 111 -30.78 -23.49 21.99
CA ASN A 111 -30.69 -23.76 23.43
C ASN A 111 -31.71 -22.98 24.28
N GLN A 112 -32.32 -21.92 23.73
CA GLN A 112 -33.30 -21.09 24.45
C GLN A 112 -34.71 -21.70 24.42
N ASP A 113 -34.99 -22.60 23.48
CA ASP A 113 -36.31 -23.18 23.21
C ASP A 113 -36.52 -24.57 23.86
N ASP A 114 -35.69 -25.00 24.83
CA ASP A 114 -35.88 -26.27 25.57
C ASP A 114 -36.78 -26.06 26.81
N PRO A 115 -38.05 -26.53 26.80
CA PRO A 115 -39.02 -26.27 27.87
C PRO A 115 -39.01 -27.34 28.98
N THR A 116 -37.95 -28.13 29.15
CA THR A 116 -37.94 -29.30 30.06
C THR A 116 -37.19 -29.13 31.39
N MET A 117 -37.03 -27.90 31.90
CA MET A 117 -36.77 -27.67 33.34
C MET A 117 -38.02 -27.30 34.11
#